data_AF-A0A0C2J9W4-F1
#
_entry.id   AF-A0A0C2J9W4-F1
#
_cell.length_a   1.000
_cell.length_b   1.000
_cell.length_c   1.000
_cell.angle_alpha   90.00
_cell.angle_beta   90.00
_cell.angle_gamma   90.00
#
_symmetry.space_group_name_H-M   'P 1'
#
loop_
_entity.id
_entity.type
_entity.pdbx_description
1 polymer ?
#
loop_
_entity_poly.entity_id
_entity_poly.type
_entity_poly.pdbx_seq_one_letter_code
_entity_poly.pdbx_strand_id
1 'polypeptide(L)'
;MGPAITSLLANGYEVFNDEEEAPTMSIDEAKYESSNLVVKAREYVASHQYEAAALAFYQAAEIRKIYQLKSENVIQTYDSSANWFLKVKDIRAVICFQNVIELYLEKDNIKLAIKHCFQYGYLCEQVLQDKTHSNNLYDWADEFRHKHGYQHICPLIKFKRNITNKGDNTNLSIKNFIVYKWDGCRHVIDYMCKQIYNA
;
A
#
# COMPACT_ATOMS: atom_id res chain seq x y z
N MET A 1 32.26 13.70 11.37
CA MET A 1 30.98 13.73 12.12
C MET A 1 29.90 13.99 11.08
N GLY A 2 28.93 13.08 10.98
CA GLY A 2 28.28 12.67 9.71
C GLY A 2 27.45 13.73 8.97
N PRO A 3 27.16 13.51 7.68
CA PRO A 3 26.21 14.34 6.95
C PRO A 3 24.78 13.95 7.34
N ALA A 4 24.00 14.99 7.57
CA ALA A 4 22.62 14.95 7.99
C ALA A 4 21.72 14.47 6.86
N ILE A 5 21.08 13.31 7.03
CA ILE A 5 19.83 13.01 6.31
C ILE A 5 18.73 13.80 7.02
N THR A 6 18.70 15.11 6.78
CA THR A 6 17.63 15.99 7.27
C THR A 6 16.98 16.68 6.08
N SER A 7 16.13 15.93 5.39
CA SER A 7 14.99 16.52 4.70
C SER A 7 13.94 15.44 4.57
N LEU A 8 12.93 15.48 5.44
CA LEU A 8 11.61 14.96 5.10
C LEU A 8 10.59 15.52 6.09
N LEU A 9 9.56 16.12 5.49
CA LEU A 9 8.30 16.58 6.08
C LEU A 9 8.28 18.06 6.50
N ALA A 10 8.30 18.94 5.51
CA ALA A 10 7.59 20.22 5.59
C ALA A 10 6.61 20.31 4.41
N ASN A 11 5.33 20.13 4.71
CA ASN A 11 4.16 20.64 3.98
C ASN A 11 4.33 21.02 2.49
N GLY A 12 4.04 20.06 1.61
CA GLY A 12 3.58 20.33 0.25
C GLY A 12 4.67 20.44 -0.82
N TYR A 13 4.70 19.46 -1.72
CA TYR A 13 5.26 19.53 -3.08
C TYR A 13 6.49 20.44 -3.26
N GLU A 14 7.67 19.94 -2.90
CA GLU A 14 8.91 20.42 -3.51
C GLU A 14 9.41 19.36 -4.48
N VAL A 15 9.55 19.78 -5.74
CA VAL A 15 10.23 19.06 -6.81
C VAL A 15 11.68 18.90 -6.38
N PHE A 16 12.09 17.66 -6.10
CA PHE A 16 13.48 17.37 -5.78
C PHE A 16 14.33 17.55 -7.06
N ASN A 17 15.38 18.36 -6.93
CA ASN A 17 16.42 18.50 -7.94
C ASN A 17 17.11 17.15 -8.17
N ASP A 18 17.32 16.79 -9.46
CA ASP A 18 17.99 15.59 -9.96
C ASP A 18 19.51 15.59 -9.72
N GLU A 19 19.99 16.06 -8.57
CA GLU A 19 21.36 15.77 -8.13
C GLU A 19 21.31 14.47 -7.34
N GLU A 20 21.42 13.35 -8.07
CA GLU A 20 21.57 12.00 -7.54
C GLU A 20 22.91 11.93 -6.78
N GLU A 21 22.93 12.44 -5.54
CA GLU A 21 24.08 12.31 -4.65
C GLU A 21 24.38 10.83 -4.45
N ALA A 22 25.60 10.43 -4.84
CA ALA A 22 26.04 9.06 -4.77
C ALA A 22 25.83 8.48 -3.34
N PRO A 23 25.41 7.21 -3.21
CA PRO A 23 25.16 6.61 -1.91
C PRO A 23 26.41 6.70 -1.00
N THR A 24 26.26 7.33 0.16
CA THR A 24 27.39 7.75 1.02
C THR A 24 27.98 6.62 1.88
N MET A 25 27.24 5.55 2.11
CA MET A 25 27.67 4.34 2.83
C MET A 25 27.79 3.11 1.92
N SER A 26 28.49 2.08 2.37
CA SER A 26 28.55 0.78 1.70
C SER A 26 27.25 -0.02 1.84
N ILE A 27 27.06 -1.03 0.98
CA ILE A 27 25.87 -1.90 1.02
C ILE A 27 25.73 -2.62 2.38
N ASP A 28 26.84 -3.02 3.00
CA ASP A 28 26.79 -3.73 4.28
C ASP A 28 26.49 -2.79 5.45
N GLU A 29 27.00 -1.56 5.41
CA GLU A 29 26.60 -0.50 6.34
C GLU A 29 25.11 -0.18 6.19
N ALA A 30 24.58 -0.08 4.97
CA ALA A 30 23.15 0.15 4.72
C ALA A 30 22.26 -0.99 5.24
N LYS A 31 22.70 -2.25 5.10
CA LYS A 31 22.00 -3.40 5.68
C LYS A 31 22.00 -3.34 7.20
N TYR A 32 23.13 -3.00 7.81
CA TYR A 32 23.26 -2.88 9.26
C TYR A 32 22.37 -1.76 9.80
N GLU A 33 22.47 -0.56 9.22
CA GLU A 33 21.72 0.62 9.63
C GLU A 33 20.21 0.42 9.49
N SER A 34 19.75 -0.06 8.32
CA SER A 34 18.33 -0.35 8.13
C SER A 34 17.81 -1.46 9.05
N SER A 35 18.66 -2.39 9.48
CA SER A 35 18.27 -3.43 10.44
C SER A 35 18.15 -2.87 11.86
N ASN A 36 19.07 -1.99 12.27
CA ASN A 36 19.01 -1.29 13.56
C ASN A 36 17.74 -0.43 13.66
N LEU A 37 17.39 0.29 12.60
CA LEU A 37 16.16 1.08 12.54
C LEU A 37 14.91 0.20 12.71
N VAL A 38 14.87 -0.99 12.09
CA VAL A 38 13.76 -1.94 12.28
C VAL A 38 13.67 -2.45 13.72
N VAL A 39 14.81 -2.72 14.37
CA VAL A 39 14.82 -3.12 15.79
C VAL A 39 14.29 -1.98 16.66
N LYS A 40 14.80 -0.76 16.47
CA LYS A 40 14.36 0.43 17.20
C LYS A 40 12.87 0.73 16.98
N ALA A 41 12.38 0.56 15.76
CA ALA A 41 10.97 0.72 15.44
C ALA A 41 10.10 -0.25 16.26
N ARG A 42 10.53 -1.51 16.45
CA ARG A 42 9.82 -2.49 17.29
C ARG A 42 9.85 -2.12 18.78
N GLU A 43 10.94 -1.55 19.26
CA GLU A 43 11.02 -1.02 20.64
C GLU A 43 10.04 0.14 20.85
N TYR A 44 9.93 1.04 19.88
CA TYR A 44 8.92 2.10 19.90
C TYR A 44 7.49 1.54 19.88
N VAL A 45 7.21 0.50 19.10
CA VAL A 45 5.90 -0.19 19.12
C VAL A 45 5.61 -0.77 20.52
N ALA A 46 6.58 -1.45 21.13
CA ALA A 46 6.43 -2.01 22.48
C ALA A 46 6.18 -0.91 23.53
N SER A 47 6.77 0.26 23.31
CA SER A 47 6.62 1.45 24.16
C SER A 47 5.42 2.33 23.77
N HIS A 48 4.55 1.87 22.86
CA HIS A 48 3.36 2.58 22.37
C HIS A 48 3.65 3.92 21.68
N GLN A 49 4.88 4.15 21.23
CA GLN A 49 5.30 5.34 20.48
C GLN A 49 5.11 5.10 18.97
N TYR A 50 3.85 5.01 18.53
CA TYR A 50 3.53 4.54 17.18
C TYR A 50 4.02 5.46 16.06
N GLU A 51 4.01 6.78 16.26
CA GLU A 51 4.54 7.71 15.26
C GLU A 51 6.06 7.55 15.07
N ALA A 52 6.81 7.47 16.16
CA ALA A 52 8.25 7.22 16.11
C ALA A 52 8.58 5.84 15.49
N ALA A 53 7.76 4.83 15.78
CA ALA A 53 7.86 3.53 15.12
C ALA A 53 7.64 3.63 13.60
N ALA A 54 6.59 4.33 13.17
CA ALA A 54 6.27 4.50 11.76
C ALA A 54 7.40 5.18 11.00
N LEU A 55 7.97 6.26 11.56
CA LEU A 55 9.11 6.98 11.00
C LEU A 55 10.36 6.09 10.92
N ALA A 56 10.68 5.33 11.96
CA ALA A 56 11.85 4.46 11.96
C ALA A 56 11.72 3.32 10.91
N PHE A 57 10.52 2.74 10.75
CA PHE A 57 10.26 1.81 9.65
C PHE A 57 10.41 2.52 8.29
N TYR A 58 9.85 3.71 8.11
CA TYR A 58 9.95 4.46 6.85
C TYR A 58 11.41 4.68 6.46
N GLN A 59 12.23 5.21 7.37
CA GLN A 59 13.65 5.44 7.14
C GLN A 59 14.40 4.16 6.78
N ALA A 60 14.08 3.05 7.45
CA ALA A 60 14.66 1.75 7.11
C ALA A 60 14.27 1.30 5.69
N ALA A 61 13.05 1.59 5.25
CA ALA A 61 12.58 1.26 3.90
C ALA A 61 13.29 2.12 2.84
N GLU A 62 13.45 3.42 3.08
CA GLU A 62 14.19 4.34 2.20
C GLU A 62 15.64 3.88 2.00
N ILE A 63 16.36 3.57 3.09
CA ILE A 63 17.73 3.04 2.99
C ILE A 63 17.75 1.75 2.16
N ARG A 64 16.79 0.85 2.39
CA ARG A 64 16.71 -0.40 1.61
C ARG A 64 16.40 -0.16 0.14
N LYS A 65 15.56 0.84 -0.19
CA LYS A 65 15.22 1.23 -1.56
C LYS A 65 16.44 1.81 -2.27
N ILE A 66 17.09 2.83 -1.68
CA ILE A 66 18.28 3.51 -2.23
C ILE A 66 19.40 2.51 -2.53
N TYR A 67 19.65 1.58 -1.61
CA TYR A 67 20.71 0.57 -1.74
C TYR A 67 20.27 -0.70 -2.48
N GLN A 68 19.09 -0.68 -3.13
CA GLN A 68 18.54 -1.79 -3.91
C GLN A 68 18.60 -3.13 -3.17
N LEU A 69 18.37 -3.09 -1.85
CA LEU A 69 18.27 -4.28 -1.03
C LEU A 69 17.02 -5.06 -1.45
N LYS A 70 16.90 -6.32 -1.00
CA LYS A 70 15.78 -7.20 -1.38
C LYS A 70 14.45 -6.47 -1.23
N SER A 71 13.83 -6.19 -2.35
CA SER A 71 12.52 -5.51 -2.46
C SER A 71 11.41 -6.07 -1.58
N GLU A 72 11.39 -7.36 -1.28
CA GLU A 72 10.42 -7.95 -0.35
C GLU A 72 10.60 -7.34 1.04
N ASN A 73 11.86 -7.10 1.43
CA ASN A 73 12.21 -6.42 2.67
C ASN A 73 11.98 -4.91 2.60
N VAL A 74 11.93 -4.30 1.42
CA VAL A 74 11.56 -2.88 1.25
C VAL A 74 10.05 -2.74 1.43
N ILE A 75 9.28 -3.53 0.68
CA ILE A 75 7.81 -3.58 0.70
C ILE A 75 7.29 -3.87 2.11
N GLN A 76 7.78 -4.92 2.77
CA GLN A 76 7.36 -5.26 4.14
C GLN A 76 7.63 -4.13 5.14
N THR A 77 8.70 -3.38 4.95
CA THR A 77 9.06 -2.29 5.84
C THR A 77 8.18 -1.06 5.59
N TYR A 78 7.89 -0.70 4.33
CA TYR A 78 6.89 0.33 4.03
C TYR A 78 5.50 -0.05 4.54
N ASP A 79 5.06 -1.30 4.34
CA ASP A 79 3.80 -1.80 4.89
C ASP A 79 3.75 -1.66 6.42
N SER A 80 4.85 -1.98 7.09
CA SER A 80 4.96 -1.82 8.54
C SER A 80 4.84 -0.35 8.93
N SER A 81 5.53 0.55 8.24
CA SER A 81 5.44 2.00 8.46
C SER A 81 3.99 2.50 8.26
N ALA A 82 3.38 2.15 7.14
CA ALA A 82 2.02 2.55 6.79
C ALA A 82 1.01 2.12 7.84
N ASN A 83 1.11 0.89 8.34
CA ASN A 83 0.21 0.38 9.39
C ASN A 83 0.30 1.19 10.68
N TRP A 84 1.50 1.64 11.06
CA TRP A 84 1.66 2.47 12.26
C TRP A 84 1.20 3.90 12.04
N PHE A 85 1.42 4.49 10.86
CA PHE A 85 0.83 5.78 10.49
C PHE A 85 -0.70 5.72 10.47
N LEU A 86 -1.30 4.65 9.91
CA LEU A 86 -2.75 4.44 9.95
C LEU A 86 -3.29 4.37 11.38
N LYS A 87 -2.56 3.72 12.30
CA LYS A 87 -2.96 3.60 13.70
C LYS A 87 -3.08 4.96 14.38
N VAL A 88 -2.22 5.92 14.02
CA VAL A 88 -2.28 7.31 14.50
C VAL A 88 -3.05 8.24 13.56
N LYS A 89 -3.70 7.69 12.52
CA LYS A 89 -4.45 8.41 11.48
C LYS A 89 -3.64 9.50 10.77
N ASP A 90 -2.38 9.20 10.51
CA ASP A 90 -1.47 10.12 9.82
C ASP A 90 -1.47 9.88 8.31
N ILE A 91 -1.57 10.98 7.55
CA ILE A 91 -1.63 10.97 6.08
C ILE A 91 -0.35 10.42 5.42
N ARG A 92 0.78 10.40 6.13
CA ARG A 92 2.05 9.82 5.66
C ARG A 92 1.94 8.32 5.33
N ALA A 93 0.90 7.64 5.82
CA ALA A 93 0.55 6.29 5.36
C ALA A 93 0.37 6.21 3.84
N VAL A 94 -0.16 7.26 3.20
CA VAL A 94 -0.40 7.31 1.75
C VAL A 94 0.90 7.27 0.97
N ILE A 95 1.94 7.98 1.43
CA ILE A 95 3.27 7.96 0.81
C ILE A 95 3.83 6.53 0.84
N CYS A 96 3.65 5.83 1.96
CA CYS A 96 4.08 4.43 2.09
C CYS A 96 3.32 3.51 1.10
N PHE A 97 2.01 3.73 0.93
CA PHE A 97 1.20 2.98 -0.04
C PHE A 97 1.69 3.18 -1.48
N GLN A 98 1.95 4.43 -1.87
CA GLN A 98 2.45 4.77 -3.20
C GLN A 98 3.81 4.11 -3.45
N ASN A 99 4.74 4.21 -2.51
CA ASN A 99 6.04 3.54 -2.60
C ASN A 99 5.93 2.02 -2.78
N VAL A 100 4.99 1.35 -2.07
CA VAL A 100 4.77 -0.10 -2.25
C VAL A 100 4.22 -0.41 -3.65
N ILE A 101 3.26 0.37 -4.14
CA ILE A 101 2.69 0.20 -5.48
C ILE A 101 3.77 0.35 -6.55
N GLU A 102 4.59 1.41 -6.47
CA GLU A 102 5.72 1.65 -7.37
C GLU A 102 6.69 0.47 -7.42
N LEU A 103 7.09 -0.06 -6.26
CA LEU A 103 7.98 -1.22 -6.18
C LEU A 103 7.38 -2.48 -6.85
N TYR A 104 6.05 -2.64 -6.81
CA TYR A 104 5.40 -3.73 -7.55
C TYR A 104 5.37 -3.47 -9.05
N LEU A 105 5.22 -2.22 -9.49
CA LEU A 105 5.25 -1.85 -10.91
C LEU A 105 6.66 -2.01 -11.50
N GLU A 106 7.70 -1.58 -10.79
CA GLU A 106 9.11 -1.76 -11.18
C GLU A 106 9.48 -3.23 -11.39
N LYS A 107 8.81 -4.12 -10.66
CA LYS A 107 8.97 -5.58 -10.74
C LYS A 107 8.07 -6.28 -11.75
N ASP A 108 7.32 -5.52 -12.54
CA ASP A 108 6.29 -6.03 -13.46
C ASP A 108 5.23 -6.92 -12.77
N ASN A 109 5.03 -6.74 -11.46
CA ASN A 109 4.01 -7.45 -10.69
C ASN A 109 2.70 -6.67 -10.66
N ILE A 110 2.18 -6.39 -11.85
CA ILE A 110 1.04 -5.50 -12.08
C ILE A 110 -0.21 -5.94 -11.32
N LYS A 111 -0.45 -7.26 -11.20
CA LYS A 111 -1.59 -7.79 -10.46
C LYS A 111 -1.54 -7.44 -8.97
N LEU A 112 -0.36 -7.47 -8.35
CA LEU A 112 -0.20 -7.06 -6.96
C LEU A 112 -0.30 -5.56 -6.82
N ALA A 113 0.27 -4.77 -7.74
CA ALA A 113 0.10 -3.32 -7.75
C ALA A 113 -1.38 -2.91 -7.77
N ILE A 114 -2.17 -3.45 -8.72
CA ILE A 114 -3.62 -3.22 -8.81
C ILE A 114 -4.34 -3.61 -7.52
N LYS A 115 -4.04 -4.80 -6.97
CA LYS A 115 -4.66 -5.27 -5.73
C LYS A 115 -4.39 -4.29 -4.59
N HIS A 116 -3.16 -3.83 -4.45
CA HIS A 116 -2.76 -2.91 -3.39
C HIS A 116 -3.37 -1.53 -3.56
N CYS A 117 -3.51 -1.01 -4.78
CA CYS A 117 -4.29 0.20 -5.04
C CYS A 117 -5.70 0.12 -4.43
N PHE A 118 -6.43 -0.98 -4.65
CA PHE A 118 -7.77 -1.14 -4.05
C PHE A 118 -7.73 -1.29 -2.52
N GLN A 119 -6.77 -2.06 -2.00
CA GLN A 119 -6.65 -2.29 -0.55
C GLN A 119 -6.32 -0.99 0.19
N TYR A 120 -5.33 -0.24 -0.31
CA TYR A 120 -4.91 1.02 0.27
C TYR A 120 -5.96 2.12 0.05
N GLY A 121 -6.62 2.16 -1.11
CA GLY A 121 -7.73 3.10 -1.34
C GLY A 121 -8.86 2.91 -0.33
N TYR A 122 -9.19 1.66 0.03
CA TYR A 122 -10.16 1.37 1.09
C TYR A 122 -9.67 1.86 2.47
N LEU A 123 -8.39 1.67 2.79
CA LEU A 123 -7.83 2.15 4.06
C LEU A 123 -7.83 3.69 4.14
N CYS A 124 -7.53 4.38 3.04
CA CYS A 124 -7.64 5.85 2.96
C CYS A 124 -9.07 6.32 3.26
N GLU A 125 -10.08 5.71 2.63
CA GLU A 125 -11.47 6.12 2.84
C GLU A 125 -11.98 5.79 4.26
N GLN A 126 -11.68 4.59 4.76
CA GLN A 126 -12.28 4.10 6.00
C GLN A 126 -11.54 4.54 7.27
N VAL A 127 -10.21 4.60 7.20
CA VAL A 127 -9.37 4.91 8.38
C VAL A 127 -9.01 6.38 8.43
N LEU A 128 -8.54 6.93 7.29
CA LEU A 128 -8.11 8.33 7.19
C LEU A 128 -9.26 9.27 6.84
N GLN A 129 -10.41 8.74 6.41
CA GLN A 129 -11.54 9.53 5.90
C GLN A 129 -11.16 10.40 4.69
N ASP A 130 -10.12 9.98 3.96
CA ASP A 130 -9.56 10.69 2.82
C ASP A 130 -10.06 10.09 1.51
N LYS A 131 -11.17 10.66 1.03
CA LYS A 131 -11.78 10.25 -0.24
C LYS A 131 -10.94 10.66 -1.45
N THR A 132 -10.13 11.70 -1.34
CA THR A 132 -9.31 12.19 -2.46
C THR A 132 -8.23 11.17 -2.78
N HIS A 133 -7.43 10.78 -1.78
CA HIS A 133 -6.38 9.77 -1.98
C HIS A 133 -6.97 8.38 -2.25
N SER A 134 -8.13 8.07 -1.66
CA SER A 134 -8.85 6.83 -1.97
C SER A 134 -9.22 6.74 -3.46
N ASN A 135 -9.86 7.78 -4.01
CA ASN A 135 -10.25 7.81 -5.43
C ASN A 135 -9.02 7.77 -6.34
N ASN A 136 -7.96 8.52 -6.03
CA ASN A 136 -6.72 8.48 -6.82
C ASN A 136 -6.13 7.07 -6.92
N LEU A 137 -6.15 6.32 -5.81
CA LEU A 137 -5.67 4.92 -5.82
C LEU A 137 -6.59 4.02 -6.63
N TYR A 138 -7.90 4.20 -6.57
CA TYR A 138 -8.84 3.45 -7.43
C TYR A 138 -8.65 3.76 -8.91
N ASP A 139 -8.44 5.03 -9.25
CA ASP A 139 -8.18 5.47 -10.63
C ASP A 139 -6.86 4.86 -11.15
N TRP A 140 -5.80 4.84 -10.33
CA TRP A 140 -4.55 4.13 -10.67
C TRP A 140 -4.78 2.64 -10.93
N ALA A 141 -5.58 1.99 -10.10
CA ALA A 141 -5.90 0.57 -10.28
C ALA A 141 -6.57 0.32 -11.64
N ASP A 142 -7.51 1.18 -12.03
CA ASP A 142 -8.22 1.07 -13.30
C ASP A 142 -7.33 1.41 -14.50
N GLU A 143 -6.45 2.40 -14.37
CA GLU A 143 -5.43 2.73 -15.38
C GLU A 143 -4.49 1.55 -15.63
N PHE A 144 -3.90 0.97 -14.58
CA PHE A 144 -3.01 -0.18 -14.70
C PHE A 144 -3.72 -1.39 -15.31
N ARG A 145 -4.98 -1.61 -14.93
CA ARG A 145 -5.79 -2.68 -15.52
C ARG A 145 -6.01 -2.46 -17.01
N HIS A 146 -6.40 -1.26 -17.42
CA HIS A 146 -6.64 -0.93 -18.82
C HIS A 146 -5.35 -1.09 -19.64
N LYS A 147 -4.24 -0.50 -19.17
CA LYS A 147 -2.93 -0.53 -19.83
C LYS A 147 -2.41 -1.95 -20.09
N HIS A 148 -2.65 -2.88 -19.17
CA HIS A 148 -2.15 -4.26 -19.26
C HIS A 148 -3.23 -5.29 -19.66
N GLY A 149 -4.42 -4.83 -20.11
CA GLY A 149 -5.48 -5.72 -20.59
C GLY A 149 -6.13 -6.59 -19.51
N TYR A 150 -6.04 -6.21 -18.24
CA TYR A 150 -6.67 -6.95 -17.15
C TYR A 150 -8.16 -6.60 -17.01
N GLN A 151 -9.01 -7.63 -17.14
CA GLN A 151 -10.43 -7.51 -16.84
C GLN A 151 -10.68 -7.10 -15.39
N HIS A 152 -11.84 -6.47 -15.14
CA HIS A 152 -12.21 -6.05 -13.79
C HIS A 152 -12.53 -7.28 -12.97
N ILE A 153 -11.66 -7.59 -12.01
CA ILE A 153 -11.91 -8.58 -10.98
C ILE A 153 -11.70 -7.83 -9.67
N CYS A 154 -12.79 -7.50 -8.97
CA CYS A 154 -12.73 -6.78 -7.71
C CYS A 154 -11.86 -7.60 -6.71
N PRO A 155 -10.64 -7.14 -6.36
CA PRO A 155 -9.70 -7.96 -5.60
C PRO A 155 -10.00 -7.96 -4.10
N LEU A 156 -10.86 -7.05 -3.64
CA LEU A 156 -11.40 -7.02 -2.27
C LEU A 156 -12.43 -8.15 -2.04
N ILE A 157 -12.98 -8.72 -3.11
CA ILE A 157 -14.00 -9.76 -3.03
C ILE A 157 -13.33 -11.13 -3.22
N LYS A 158 -13.30 -11.94 -2.16
CA LYS A 158 -13.09 -13.39 -2.31
C LYS A 158 -14.39 -13.99 -2.85
N PHE A 159 -14.45 -14.25 -4.14
CA PHE A 159 -15.56 -14.99 -4.75
C PHE A 159 -15.57 -16.43 -4.22
N LYS A 160 -16.42 -16.74 -3.23
CA LYS A 160 -16.75 -18.14 -2.92
C LYS A 160 -17.75 -18.61 -3.96
N ARG A 161 -17.34 -19.56 -4.79
CA ARG A 161 -18.24 -20.25 -5.73
C ARG A 161 -19.31 -20.95 -4.88
N ASN A 162 -20.57 -20.54 -5.02
CA ASN A 162 -21.67 -21.23 -4.36
C ASN A 162 -21.88 -22.54 -5.14
N ILE A 163 -21.40 -23.65 -4.60
CA ILE A 163 -21.62 -24.98 -5.18
C ILE A 163 -23.04 -25.42 -4.79
N THR A 164 -24.04 -24.69 -5.27
CA THR A 164 -25.44 -25.08 -5.19
C THR A 164 -26.10 -24.76 -6.51
N ASN A 165 -25.83 -25.63 -7.49
CA ASN A 165 -26.83 -26.27 -8.36
C ASN A 165 -26.17 -26.68 -9.68
N LYS A 166 -26.25 -27.98 -9.98
CA LYS A 166 -25.90 -28.56 -11.27
C LYS A 166 -26.83 -27.96 -12.32
N GLY A 167 -26.24 -27.46 -13.39
CA GLY A 167 -26.93 -27.04 -14.60
C GLY A 167 -27.37 -25.59 -14.51
N ASP A 168 -26.54 -24.69 -15.05
CA ASP A 168 -27.01 -23.71 -16.01
C ASP A 168 -25.81 -23.05 -16.68
N ASN A 169 -25.82 -23.14 -18.00
CA ASN A 169 -24.82 -22.61 -18.90
C ASN A 169 -25.28 -21.22 -19.32
N THR A 170 -25.00 -20.17 -18.54
CA THR A 170 -25.32 -18.80 -18.96
C THR A 170 -24.33 -17.79 -18.38
N ASN A 171 -23.83 -16.93 -19.28
CA ASN A 171 -23.34 -15.57 -19.04
C ASN A 171 -23.68 -15.04 -17.64
N LEU A 172 -22.68 -15.03 -16.76
CA LEU A 172 -22.79 -14.49 -15.41
C LEU A 172 -22.94 -12.97 -15.47
N SER A 173 -24.19 -12.54 -15.64
CA SER A 173 -24.62 -11.18 -15.33
C SER A 173 -24.22 -10.88 -13.89
N ILE A 174 -23.39 -9.86 -13.71
CA ILE A 174 -22.79 -9.41 -12.44
C ILE A 174 -23.86 -8.96 -11.40
N LYS A 175 -25.15 -9.05 -11.72
CA LYS A 175 -26.26 -8.44 -10.96
C LYS A 175 -26.51 -9.04 -9.57
N ASN A 176 -26.02 -10.23 -9.23
CA ASN A 176 -26.45 -10.94 -8.00
C ASN A 176 -25.33 -11.39 -7.05
N PHE A 177 -24.20 -10.68 -6.95
CA PHE A 177 -23.15 -11.05 -5.99
C PHE A 177 -23.30 -10.29 -4.66
N ILE A 178 -23.53 -11.05 -3.59
CA ILE A 178 -23.56 -10.56 -2.20
C ILE A 178 -22.11 -10.46 -1.70
N VAL A 179 -21.71 -9.25 -1.28
CA VAL A 179 -20.41 -8.98 -0.64
C VAL A 179 -20.52 -9.26 0.85
N TYR A 180 -19.57 -10.01 1.41
CA TYR A 180 -19.53 -10.34 2.82
C TYR A 180 -18.39 -9.58 3.51
N LYS A 181 -18.74 -8.70 4.45
CA LYS A 181 -17.80 -8.17 5.46
C LYS A 181 -17.78 -9.11 6.66
N TRP A 182 -16.59 -9.45 7.16
CA TRP A 182 -16.44 -10.26 8.36
C TRP A 182 -16.14 -9.32 9.54
N ASP A 183 -17.11 -9.17 10.45
CA ASP A 183 -17.03 -8.27 11.61
C ASP A 183 -16.87 -9.01 12.95
N GLY A 184 -16.49 -10.30 12.89
CA GLY A 184 -16.26 -11.13 14.07
C GLY A 184 -17.51 -11.82 14.63
N CYS A 185 -18.74 -11.40 14.29
CA CYS A 185 -19.95 -12.07 14.79
C CYS A 185 -21.17 -12.08 13.85
N ARG A 186 -21.19 -11.35 12.73
CA ARG A 186 -22.29 -11.38 11.74
C ARG A 186 -21.81 -10.98 10.34
N HIS A 187 -22.57 -11.41 9.33
CA HIS A 187 -22.30 -11.03 7.93
C HIS A 187 -23.03 -9.72 7.65
N VAL A 188 -22.30 -8.65 7.37
CA VAL A 188 -22.88 -7.37 6.93
C VAL A 188 -22.66 -7.21 5.42
N ILE A 189 -23.73 -6.88 4.71
CA ILE A 189 -23.74 -6.58 3.27
C ILE A 189 -23.19 -5.15 3.12
N ASP A 190 -22.04 -5.00 2.48
CA ASP A 190 -21.41 -3.69 2.23
C ASP A 190 -21.16 -3.56 0.72
N TYR A 191 -21.82 -2.59 0.08
CA TYR A 191 -21.69 -2.30 -1.35
C TYR A 191 -20.59 -1.25 -1.54
N MET A 192 -19.49 -1.57 -2.22
CA MET A 192 -18.76 -0.62 -3.07
C MET A 192 -17.89 -1.35 -4.09
N CYS A 193 -18.47 -1.63 -5.25
CA CYS A 193 -17.77 -1.62 -6.51
C CYS A 193 -18.52 -0.59 -7.36
N LYS A 194 -17.95 0.60 -7.56
CA LYS A 194 -18.48 1.60 -8.49
C LYS A 194 -18.40 0.97 -9.88
N GLN A 195 -19.46 0.28 -10.29
CA GLN A 195 -19.70 0.03 -11.69
C GLN A 195 -20.00 1.38 -12.32
N ILE A 196 -18.98 2.03 -12.88
CA ILE A 196 -19.18 3.07 -13.88
C ILE A 196 -19.69 2.31 -15.11
N TYR A 197 -21.02 2.15 -15.17
CA TYR A 197 -21.70 1.88 -16.42
C TYR A 197 -21.58 3.14 -17.27
N ASN A 198 -20.75 3.07 -18.32
CA ASN A 198 -20.95 3.93 -19.48
C ASN A 198 -22.26 3.49 -20.15
N ALA A 199 -23.25 4.38 -20.13
CA ALA A 199 -24.35 4.41 -21.08
C ALA A 199 -24.20 5.69 -21.91
#